data_AF-X1MTC3-F1
#
_entry.id   AF-X1MTC3-F1
#
_cell.length_a   1.000
_cell.length_b   1.000
_cell.length_c   1.000
_cell.angle_alpha   90.00
_cell.angle_beta   90.00
_cell.angle_gamma   90.00
#
_symmetry.space_group_name_H-M   'P 1'
#
loop_
_entity.id
_entity.type
_entity.pdbx_description
1 polymer ?
#
loop_
_entity_poly.entity_id
_entity_poly.type
_entity_poly.pdbx_seq_one_letter_code
_entity_poly.pdbx_strand_id
1 'polypeptide(L)'
;MKRTGIKSRRQEVLQIFSQGGAEVDFEQGRVRIPSSLVEDAINKAPSKIILCGRDEKNDLVLEDKKVYFGTGGAALKVLDLETGKVRKPLLKDIANIARLVDALDNIHFFIRPVVAQDIPREFLDVNKYYVALSNTSKHVMGSAYSVKSA
;
A
#
# COMPACT_ATOMS: atom_id res chain seq x y z
N MET A 1 -23.08 6.20 4.52
CA MET A 1 -23.13 5.92 3.07
C MET A 1 -24.51 5.54 2.51
N LYS A 2 -25.54 5.40 3.36
CA LYS A 2 -26.89 4.95 2.99
C LYS A 2 -27.59 5.75 1.88
N ARG A 3 -27.43 7.08 1.82
CA ARG A 3 -28.13 7.93 0.82
C ARG A 3 -27.45 7.93 -0.55
N THR A 4 -26.16 8.28 -0.58
CA THR A 4 -25.40 8.46 -1.83
C THR A 4 -24.83 7.14 -2.36
N GLY A 5 -24.33 6.28 -1.47
CA GLY A 5 -23.64 5.05 -1.83
C GLY A 5 -22.26 5.25 -2.48
N ILE A 6 -21.69 4.14 -2.93
CA ILE A 6 -20.49 4.06 -3.76
C ILE A 6 -20.84 3.42 -5.11
N LYS A 7 -20.00 3.61 -6.14
CA LYS A 7 -20.21 3.02 -7.46
C LYS A 7 -19.10 2.01 -7.77
N SER A 8 -19.47 0.83 -8.24
CA SER A 8 -18.56 -0.19 -8.75
C SER A 8 -19.03 -0.69 -10.11
N ARG A 9 -18.07 -0.95 -11.00
CA ARG A 9 -18.31 -1.61 -12.30
C ARG A 9 -18.06 -3.12 -12.25
N ARG A 10 -17.58 -3.63 -11.12
CA ARG A 10 -17.21 -5.03 -10.94
C ARG A 10 -18.39 -5.77 -10.32
N GLN A 11 -18.97 -6.72 -11.07
CA GLN A 11 -20.11 -7.52 -10.61
C GLN A 11 -19.80 -8.27 -9.31
N GLU A 12 -18.60 -8.82 -9.19
CA GLU A 12 -18.09 -9.47 -7.97
C GLU A 12 -18.20 -8.57 -6.73
N VAL A 13 -17.85 -7.29 -6.85
CA VAL A 13 -17.96 -6.33 -5.74
C VAL A 13 -19.43 -6.08 -5.38
N LEU A 14 -20.29 -5.91 -6.39
CA LEU A 14 -21.72 -5.71 -6.20
C LEU A 14 -22.37 -6.91 -5.49
N GLN A 15 -21.98 -8.13 -5.88
CA GLN A 15 -22.44 -9.37 -5.25
C GLN A 15 -22.00 -9.47 -3.79
N ILE A 16 -20.74 -9.18 -3.47
CA ILE A 16 -20.22 -9.18 -2.09
C ILE A 16 -21.04 -8.22 -1.22
N PHE A 17 -21.31 -7.01 -1.70
CA PHE A 17 -22.09 -6.03 -0.94
C PHE A 17 -23.55 -6.44 -0.79
N SER A 18 -24.18 -6.99 -1.83
CA SER A 18 -25.56 -7.49 -1.78
C SER A 18 -25.70 -8.64 -0.79
N GLN A 19 -24.78 -9.61 -0.81
CA GLN A 19 -24.73 -10.72 0.15
C GLN A 19 -24.48 -10.22 1.58
N GLY A 20 -23.70 -9.15 1.73
CA GLY A 20 -23.47 -8.47 3.01
C GLY A 20 -24.67 -7.64 3.51
N GLY A 21 -25.80 -7.60 2.80
CA GLY A 21 -26.99 -6.87 3.21
C GLY A 21 -27.01 -5.38 2.83
N ALA A 22 -26.12 -4.95 1.92
CA ALA A 22 -26.23 -3.63 1.31
C ALA A 22 -27.31 -3.61 0.23
N GLU A 23 -27.92 -2.45 0.01
CA GLU A 23 -28.83 -2.23 -1.11
C GLU A 23 -27.99 -1.97 -2.37
N VAL A 24 -28.19 -2.78 -3.41
CA VAL A 24 -27.38 -2.73 -4.63
C VAL A 24 -28.27 -2.57 -5.86
N ASP A 25 -28.01 -1.49 -6.60
CA ASP A 25 -28.51 -1.29 -7.96
C ASP A 25 -27.47 -1.88 -8.93
N PHE A 26 -27.74 -3.08 -9.44
CA PHE A 26 -26.83 -3.81 -10.33
C PHE A 26 -26.74 -3.19 -11.73
N GLU A 27 -27.77 -2.46 -12.17
CA GLU A 27 -27.79 -1.81 -13.48
C GLU A 27 -26.91 -0.54 -13.47
N GLN A 28 -27.08 0.30 -12.45
CA GLN A 28 -26.30 1.53 -12.30
C GLN A 28 -24.94 1.30 -11.61
N GLY A 29 -24.74 0.10 -11.06
CA GLY A 29 -23.56 -0.30 -10.29
C GLY A 29 -23.42 0.44 -8.97
N ARG A 30 -24.53 0.83 -8.33
CA ARG A 30 -24.53 1.65 -7.11
C ARG A 30 -24.81 0.80 -5.88
N VAL A 31 -23.97 0.93 -4.86
CA VAL A 31 -24.09 0.24 -3.56
C VAL A 31 -24.41 1.27 -2.49
N ARG A 32 -25.55 1.12 -1.79
CA ARG A 32 -25.92 1.91 -0.62
C ARG A 32 -25.76 1.06 0.63
N ILE A 33 -24.88 1.51 1.53
CA ILE A 33 -24.47 0.74 2.71
C ILE A 33 -25.24 1.27 3.94
N PRO A 34 -26.08 0.46 4.60
CA PRO A 34 -26.77 0.82 5.83
C PRO A 34 -25.78 1.15 6.96
N SER A 35 -26.16 2.03 7.90
CA SER A 35 -25.28 2.39 9.02
C SER A 35 -24.96 1.19 9.91
N SER A 36 -25.95 0.33 10.18
CA SER A 36 -25.76 -0.90 10.96
C SER A 36 -24.69 -1.80 10.37
N LEU A 37 -24.64 -1.96 9.05
CA LEU A 37 -23.62 -2.76 8.39
C LEU A 37 -22.21 -2.15 8.54
N VAL A 38 -22.10 -0.82 8.56
CA VAL A 38 -20.83 -0.14 8.83
C VAL A 38 -20.42 -0.33 10.28
N GLU A 39 -21.34 -0.17 11.22
CA GLU A 39 -21.09 -0.35 12.66
C GLU A 39 -20.67 -1.79 12.98
N ASP A 40 -21.35 -2.78 12.40
CA ASP A 40 -21.00 -4.20 12.53
C ASP A 40 -19.60 -4.49 11.98
N ALA A 41 -19.23 -3.88 10.84
CA ALA A 41 -17.91 -4.05 10.25
C ALA A 41 -16.81 -3.41 11.13
N ILE A 42 -17.07 -2.23 11.70
CA ILE A 42 -16.17 -1.56 12.65
C ILE A 42 -15.99 -2.42 13.90
N ASN A 43 -17.06 -2.96 14.47
CA ASN A 43 -17.02 -3.79 15.68
C ASN A 43 -16.25 -5.11 15.48
N LYS A 44 -16.19 -5.63 14.24
CA LYS A 44 -15.41 -6.82 13.87
C LYS A 44 -13.95 -6.52 13.55
N ALA A 45 -13.62 -5.26 13.24
CA ALA A 45 -12.26 -4.89 12.89
C ALA A 45 -11.34 -5.04 14.11
N PRO A 46 -10.13 -5.60 13.95
CA PRO A 46 -9.22 -5.78 15.07
C PRO A 46 -8.74 -4.43 15.60
N SER A 47 -8.68 -4.27 16.92
CA SER A 47 -8.14 -3.08 17.57
C SER A 47 -6.60 -3.00 17.53
N LYS A 48 -5.95 -4.07 17.06
CA LYS A 48 -4.50 -4.23 16.97
C LYS A 48 -4.13 -4.98 15.70
N ILE A 49 -3.20 -4.45 14.93
CA ILE A 49 -2.60 -5.10 13.76
C ILE A 49 -1.07 -5.01 13.91
N ILE A 50 -0.35 -6.07 13.55
CA ILE A 50 1.12 -6.05 13.50
C ILE A 50 1.55 -6.04 12.04
N LEU A 51 2.32 -5.03 11.65
CA LEU A 51 3.01 -5.00 10.36
C LEU A 51 4.44 -5.47 10.57
N CYS A 52 4.74 -6.68 10.10
CA CYS A 52 6.03 -7.32 10.37
C CYS A 52 7.18 -6.70 9.56
N GLY A 53 8.29 -6.44 10.24
CA GLY A 53 9.58 -6.24 9.61
C GLY A 53 10.16 -7.57 9.13
N ARG A 54 11.31 -7.50 8.45
CA ARG A 54 12.12 -8.71 8.21
C ARG A 54 12.83 -9.15 9.49
N ASP A 55 13.18 -8.20 10.37
CA ASP A 55 13.60 -8.45 11.73
C ASP A 55 12.49 -8.00 12.69
N GLU A 56 12.15 -8.84 13.70
CA GLU A 56 11.06 -8.58 14.66
C GLU A 56 11.22 -7.26 15.42
N LYS A 57 12.45 -6.78 15.61
CA LYS A 57 12.72 -5.47 16.24
C LYS A 57 12.10 -4.29 15.48
N ASN A 58 11.75 -4.48 14.21
CA ASN A 58 11.13 -3.47 13.35
C ASN A 58 9.63 -3.72 13.13
N ASP A 59 9.01 -4.63 13.87
CA ASP A 59 7.57 -4.84 13.81
C ASP A 59 6.81 -3.59 14.27
N LEU A 60 5.81 -3.19 13.49
CA LEU A 60 4.98 -2.04 13.83
C LEU A 60 3.67 -2.52 14.42
N VAL A 61 3.46 -2.21 15.68
CA VAL A 61 2.21 -2.51 16.37
C VAL A 61 1.26 -1.34 16.16
N LEU A 62 0.29 -1.50 15.26
CA LEU A 62 -0.77 -0.53 15.00
C LEU A 62 -1.86 -0.70 16.06
N GLU A 63 -1.75 0.07 17.13
CA GLU A 63 -2.73 0.11 18.22
C GLU A 63 -2.72 1.50 18.89
N ASP A 64 -3.87 1.90 19.42
CA ASP A 64 -4.06 3.13 20.20
C ASP A 64 -3.46 4.39 19.53
N LYS A 65 -2.49 5.06 20.18
CA LYS A 65 -1.92 6.35 19.75
C LYS A 65 -0.51 6.22 19.15
N LYS A 66 -0.06 5.00 18.84
CA LYS A 66 1.28 4.80 18.26
C LYS A 66 1.35 5.41 16.87
N VAL A 67 2.39 6.20 16.62
CA VAL A 67 2.63 6.87 15.34
C VAL A 67 3.90 6.33 14.71
N TYR A 68 3.79 5.94 13.44
CA TYR A 68 4.91 5.48 12.64
C TYR A 68 5.03 6.35 11.40
N PHE A 69 6.22 6.86 11.16
CA PHE A 69 6.60 7.51 9.91
C PHE A 69 7.18 6.50 8.94
N GLY A 70 6.90 6.66 7.66
CA GLY A 70 7.49 5.87 6.60
C GLY A 70 7.60 6.68 5.33
N THR A 71 8.31 6.14 4.35
CA THR A 71 8.30 6.72 3.01
C THR A 71 6.91 6.59 2.37
N GLY A 72 6.69 7.26 1.25
CA GLY A 72 5.43 7.21 0.52
C GLY A 72 5.60 7.62 -0.94
N GLY A 73 4.51 7.54 -1.70
CA GLY A 73 4.45 8.02 -3.08
C GLY A 73 4.79 6.96 -4.13
N ALA A 74 5.04 7.46 -5.35
CA ALA A 74 5.39 6.68 -6.54
C ALA A 74 6.03 7.63 -7.56
N ALA A 75 7.07 8.36 -7.16
CA ALA A 75 7.67 9.40 -7.98
C ALA A 75 8.23 8.81 -9.29
N LEU A 76 7.93 9.50 -10.40
CA LEU A 76 8.38 9.12 -11.76
C LEU A 76 9.73 9.74 -12.14
N LYS A 77 10.30 10.55 -11.25
CA LYS A 77 11.57 11.27 -11.42
C LYS A 77 12.30 11.32 -10.08
N VAL A 78 13.62 11.29 -10.13
CA VAL A 78 14.52 11.49 -8.99
C VAL A 78 15.57 12.53 -9.32
N LEU A 79 16.07 13.22 -8.30
CA LEU A 79 17.24 14.07 -8.41
C LEU A 79 18.49 13.20 -8.31
N ASP A 80 19.34 13.25 -9.33
CA ASP A 80 20.66 12.63 -9.30
C ASP A 80 21.60 13.49 -8.44
N LEU A 81 22.14 12.90 -7.37
CA LEU A 81 22.93 13.66 -6.38
C LEU A 81 24.34 14.01 -6.89
N GLU A 82 24.87 13.30 -7.89
CA GLU A 82 26.20 13.57 -8.44
C GLU A 82 26.13 14.72 -9.47
N THR A 83 25.10 14.69 -10.32
CA THR A 83 24.96 15.64 -11.44
C THR A 83 24.03 16.82 -11.13
N GLY A 84 23.21 16.74 -10.08
CA GLY A 84 22.16 17.71 -9.76
C GLY A 84 21.00 17.73 -10.77
N LYS A 85 20.95 16.77 -11.71
CA LYS A 85 19.93 16.73 -12.77
C LYS A 85 18.80 15.78 -12.41
N VAL A 86 17.59 16.14 -12.82
CA VAL A 86 16.42 15.25 -12.68
C VAL A 86 16.48 14.17 -13.75
N ARG A 87 16.32 12.91 -13.34
CA ARG A 87 16.32 11.74 -14.23
C ARG A 87 15.21 10.74 -13.89
N LYS A 88 15.03 9.75 -14.75
CA LYS A 88 14.16 8.61 -14.46
C LYS A 88 14.75 7.76 -13.32
N PRO A 89 13.91 7.26 -12.39
CA PRO A 89 14.36 6.34 -11.35
C PRO A 89 14.72 4.98 -11.95
N LEU A 90 15.72 4.35 -11.36
CA LEU A 90 16.21 3.01 -11.63
C LEU A 90 15.91 2.11 -10.43
N LEU A 91 16.01 0.79 -10.58
CA LEU A 91 15.94 -0.13 -9.44
C LEU A 91 16.95 0.22 -8.35
N LYS A 92 18.15 0.67 -8.74
CA LYS A 92 19.22 1.09 -7.81
C LYS A 92 18.75 2.19 -6.87
N ASP A 93 17.88 3.09 -7.32
CA ASP A 93 17.35 4.16 -6.47
C ASP A 93 16.46 3.59 -5.36
N ILE A 94 15.65 2.58 -5.64
CA ILE A 94 14.85 1.88 -4.63
C ILE A 94 15.77 1.22 -3.60
N ALA A 95 16.86 0.57 -4.04
CA ALA A 95 17.85 -0.04 -3.15
C ALA A 95 18.50 1.00 -2.24
N ASN A 96 18.94 2.12 -2.81
CA ASN A 96 19.62 3.19 -2.07
C ASN A 96 18.69 3.84 -1.05
N ILE A 97 17.44 4.13 -1.41
CA ILE A 97 16.46 4.70 -0.49
C ILE A 97 16.10 3.67 0.59
N ALA A 98 15.98 2.38 0.27
CA ALA A 98 15.73 1.35 1.28
C ALA A 98 16.87 1.30 2.32
N ARG A 99 18.14 1.35 1.90
CA ARG A 99 19.29 1.42 2.83
C ARG A 99 19.27 2.68 3.68
N LEU A 100 18.94 3.82 3.07
CA LEU A 100 18.79 5.08 3.80
C LEU A 100 17.71 4.96 4.88
N VAL A 101 16.54 4.44 4.52
CA VAL A 101 15.44 4.21 5.46
C VAL A 101 15.84 3.24 6.57
N ASP A 102 16.58 2.18 6.24
CA ASP A 102 17.06 1.21 7.24
C ASP A 102 17.92 1.89 8.32
N ALA A 103 18.80 2.81 7.92
CA ALA A 103 19.69 3.55 8.82
C ALA A 103 19.03 4.70 9.60
N LEU A 104 17.80 5.09 9.27
CA LEU A 104 17.11 6.21 9.91
C LEU A 104 16.19 5.76 11.04
N ASP A 105 16.54 6.04 12.28
CA ASP A 105 15.77 5.61 13.47
C ASP A 105 14.32 6.13 13.49
N ASN A 106 14.08 7.32 12.93
CA ASN A 106 12.76 7.96 12.93
C ASN A 106 11.89 7.60 11.70
N ILE A 107 12.38 6.74 10.80
CA ILE A 107 11.61 6.21 9.67
C ILE A 107 11.42 4.71 9.89
N HIS A 108 10.18 4.28 10.10
CA HIS A 108 9.83 2.99 10.68
C HIS A 108 9.41 1.94 9.64
N PHE A 109 8.93 2.36 8.46
CA PHE A 109 8.58 1.46 7.36
C PHE A 109 8.94 2.04 6.00
N PHE A 110 9.01 1.15 5.01
CA PHE A 110 9.38 1.45 3.64
C PHE A 110 8.20 1.23 2.69
N ILE A 111 7.46 2.29 2.36
CA ILE A 111 6.63 2.28 1.14
C ILE A 111 7.54 2.65 -0.02
N ARG A 112 7.63 1.76 -1.02
CA ARG A 112 8.46 1.92 -2.22
C ARG A 112 8.18 3.27 -2.91
N PRO A 113 9.04 4.31 -2.78
CA PRO A 113 8.62 5.69 -3.04
C PRO A 113 8.81 6.16 -4.49
N VAL A 114 9.49 5.36 -5.31
CA VAL A 114 9.78 5.67 -6.71
C VAL A 114 9.37 4.52 -7.63
N VAL A 115 9.09 4.84 -8.89
CA VAL A 115 8.80 3.85 -9.93
C VAL A 115 10.01 3.70 -10.85
N ALA A 116 10.73 2.58 -10.69
CA ALA A 116 11.84 2.22 -11.55
C ALA A 116 11.36 2.03 -13.00
N GLN A 117 12.18 2.48 -13.96
CA GLN A 117 11.86 2.48 -15.40
C GLN A 117 12.90 1.74 -16.25
N ASP A 118 13.83 1.03 -15.63
CA ASP A 118 14.91 0.25 -16.23
C ASP A 118 14.61 -1.25 -16.37
N ILE A 119 13.38 -1.67 -16.02
CA ILE A 119 12.94 -3.08 -16.09
C ILE A 119 11.55 -3.19 -16.73
N PRO A 120 11.29 -4.25 -17.53
CA PRO A 120 9.97 -4.54 -18.06
C PRO A 120 8.89 -4.61 -16.97
N ARG A 121 7.70 -4.08 -17.28
CA ARG A 121 6.59 -3.96 -16.31
C ARG A 121 6.20 -5.27 -15.63
N GLU A 122 6.29 -6.38 -16.35
CA GLU A 122 5.97 -7.73 -15.85
C GLU A 122 6.88 -8.19 -14.71
N PHE A 123 8.13 -7.73 -14.69
CA PHE A 123 9.11 -8.06 -13.64
C PHE A 123 9.28 -6.95 -12.61
N LEU A 124 8.61 -5.81 -12.81
CA LEU A 124 8.84 -4.61 -12.02
C LEU A 124 8.51 -4.85 -10.54
N ASP A 125 7.32 -5.34 -10.21
CA ASP A 125 6.91 -5.45 -8.80
C ASP A 125 7.76 -6.47 -8.01
N VAL A 126 8.02 -7.65 -8.57
CA VAL A 126 8.85 -8.68 -7.92
C VAL A 126 10.26 -8.16 -7.65
N ASN A 127 10.87 -7.47 -8.62
CA ASN A 127 12.21 -6.91 -8.43
C ASN A 127 12.21 -5.72 -7.46
N LYS A 128 11.18 -4.87 -7.49
CA LYS A 128 11.03 -3.79 -6.51
C LYS A 128 10.92 -4.32 -5.08
N TYR A 129 10.16 -5.40 -4.87
CA TYR A 129 10.06 -6.06 -3.57
C TYR A 129 11.38 -6.71 -3.16
N TYR A 130 12.00 -7.48 -4.06
CA TYR A 130 13.30 -8.10 -3.81
C TYR A 130 14.34 -7.07 -3.38
N VAL A 131 14.49 -5.98 -4.15
CA VAL A 131 15.43 -4.91 -3.85
C VAL A 131 15.09 -4.22 -2.52
N ALA A 132 13.82 -3.93 -2.24
CA ALA A 132 13.42 -3.34 -0.97
C ALA A 132 13.76 -4.25 0.22
N LEU A 133 13.27 -5.49 0.21
CA LEU A 133 13.45 -6.48 1.28
C LEU A 133 14.91 -6.85 1.51
N SER A 134 15.73 -6.84 0.45
CA SER A 134 17.17 -7.12 0.56
C SER A 134 17.97 -5.95 1.13
N ASN A 135 17.40 -4.74 1.20
CA ASN A 135 18.12 -3.52 1.57
C ASN A 135 17.52 -2.79 2.78
N THR A 136 16.43 -3.28 3.35
CA THR A 136 15.97 -2.88 4.70
C THR A 136 15.47 -4.10 5.48
N SER A 137 15.57 -4.01 6.80
CA SER A 137 15.02 -4.94 7.78
C SER A 137 13.62 -4.51 8.27
N LYS A 138 13.15 -3.32 7.88
CA LYS A 138 11.87 -2.73 8.27
C LYS A 138 10.70 -3.24 7.42
N HIS A 139 9.47 -3.02 7.87
CA HIS A 139 8.27 -3.42 7.13
C HIS A 139 8.25 -2.78 5.73
N VAL A 140 8.09 -3.60 4.68
CA VAL A 140 8.01 -3.14 3.29
C VAL A 140 6.59 -3.21 2.80
N MET A 141 6.07 -2.07 2.33
CA MET A 141 4.74 -1.98 1.75
C MET A 141 4.80 -1.67 0.26
N GLY A 142 3.83 -2.18 -0.49
CA GLY A 142 3.70 -1.95 -1.90
C GLY A 142 2.25 -1.87 -2.37
N SER A 143 2.07 -1.26 -3.54
CA SER A 143 0.76 -1.23 -4.20
C SER A 143 0.43 -2.56 -4.87
N ALA A 144 -0.83 -2.94 -4.82
CA ALA A 144 -1.42 -4.00 -5.63
C ALA A 144 -2.00 -3.38 -6.92
N TYR A 145 -1.26 -3.44 -8.03
CA TYR A 145 -1.69 -2.87 -9.31
C TYR A 145 -2.62 -3.78 -10.13
N SER A 146 -2.57 -5.09 -9.88
CA SER A 146 -3.40 -6.09 -10.55
C SER A 146 -3.57 -7.29 -9.63
N VAL A 147 -4.61 -8.11 -9.87
CA VAL A 147 -4.82 -9.36 -9.11
C VAL A 147 -3.61 -10.31 -9.21
N LYS A 148 -2.87 -10.28 -10.33
CA LYS A 148 -1.67 -11.12 -10.54
C LYS A 148 -0.40 -10.58 -9.89
N SER A 149 -0.39 -9.29 -9.54
CA SER A 149 0.74 -8.58 -8.95
C SER A 149 0.45 -8.12 -7.53
N ALA A 150 -0.67 -8.58 -6.95
CA ALA A 150 -1.12 -8.33 -5.59
C ALA A 150 -0.65 -9.48 -4.68
#